data_AF-A0A9P1M750-F1
#
_entry.id   AF-A0A9P1M750-F1
#
_cell.length_a   1.000
_cell.length_b   1.000
_cell.length_c   1.000
_cell.angle_alpha   90.00
_cell.angle_beta   90.00
_cell.angle_gamma   90.00
#
_symmetry.space_group_name_H-M   'P 1'
#
loop_
_entity.id
_entity.type
_entity.pdbx_description
1 polymer ?
#
loop_
_entity_poly.entity_id
_entity_poly.type
_entity_poly.pdbx_seq_one_letter_code
_entity_poly.pdbx_strand_id
1 'polypeptide(L)'
;MFHARLFAETEKYRQTHFQASKATPTSPDPTPTEPGELFLDGNPAIDRPLFVQFCANDPRWLLEAARKVAPYCDAVDLNLGCPQGIARKGHYGSFLQEDQDLIFRLIRTLRDGLDVPVTAKIRILDTREATLAYARNVLDAGASILTVHGRRREQRATSPA
;
A
#
# COMPACT_ATOMS: atom_id res chain seq x y z
N MET A 1 4.14 -3.52 5.09
CA MET A 1 3.25 -2.34 4.99
C MET A 1 4.06 -1.12 5.44
N PHE A 2 4.18 -0.10 4.59
CA PHE A 2 4.95 1.10 4.88
C PHE A 2 4.05 2.28 5.22
N HIS A 3 4.49 3.16 6.13
CA HIS A 3 3.79 4.42 6.39
C HIS A 3 4.16 5.44 5.31
N ALA A 4 3.21 5.84 4.46
CA ALA A 4 3.50 6.65 3.27
C ALA A 4 4.26 7.95 3.57
N ARG A 5 3.81 8.74 4.54
CA ARG A 5 4.49 9.98 4.92
C ARG A 5 5.95 9.76 5.36
N LEU A 6 6.19 8.81 6.27
CA LEU A 6 7.56 8.50 6.72
C LEU A 6 8.43 7.98 5.57
N PHE A 7 7.84 7.19 4.67
CA PHE A 7 8.54 6.65 3.50
C PHE A 7 8.92 7.73 2.47
N ALA A 8 8.03 8.69 2.27
CA ALA A 8 8.24 9.85 1.39
C ALA A 8 9.30 10.79 1.97
N GLU A 9 9.10 11.28 3.20
CA GLU A 9 9.90 12.35 3.79
C GLU A 9 11.23 11.86 4.40
N THR A 10 11.28 10.64 4.94
CA THR A 10 12.44 10.18 5.72
C THR A 10 13.24 9.16 4.94
N GLU A 11 14.35 9.59 4.34
CA GLU A 11 15.26 8.70 3.63
C GLU A 11 15.76 7.54 4.49
N LYS A 12 16.17 7.83 5.73
CA LYS A 12 16.60 6.79 6.67
C LYS A 12 15.52 5.73 6.91
N TYR A 13 14.26 6.14 7.05
CA TYR A 13 13.13 5.20 7.21
C TYR A 13 13.00 4.33 5.96
N ARG A 14 13.03 4.94 4.77
CA ARG A 14 12.94 4.23 3.49
C ARG A 14 14.08 3.21 3.34
N GLN A 15 15.34 3.63 3.51
CA GLN A 15 16.50 2.73 3.38
C GLN A 15 16.51 1.61 4.44
N THR A 16 15.95 1.86 5.63
CA THR A 16 15.84 0.83 6.68
C THR A 16 14.77 -0.21 6.36
N HIS A 17 13.69 0.20 5.67
CA HIS A 17 12.51 -0.64 5.49
C HIS A 17 12.28 -1.15 4.05
N PHE A 18 12.97 -0.59 3.06
CA PHE A 18 12.85 -0.98 1.65
C PHE A 18 14.19 -0.82 0.92
N GLN A 19 14.85 -1.96 0.72
CA GLN A 19 16.14 -2.15 0.06
C GLN A 19 15.93 -2.91 -1.25
N ALA A 20 15.27 -2.22 -2.18
CA ALA A 20 15.05 -2.69 -3.55
C ALA A 20 16.32 -2.65 -4.42
N SER A 21 17.50 -2.44 -3.85
CA SER A 21 18.78 -2.67 -4.52
C SER A 21 19.86 -2.82 -3.46
N LYS A 22 20.91 -3.62 -3.72
CA LYS A 22 22.08 -3.73 -2.84
C LYS A 22 23.13 -2.63 -3.06
N ALA A 23 22.93 -1.68 -3.99
CA ALA A 23 23.87 -0.59 -4.22
C ALA A 23 24.02 0.27 -2.95
N THR A 24 25.26 0.36 -2.45
CA THR A 24 25.61 1.16 -1.28
C THR A 24 25.56 2.65 -1.65
N PRO A 25 25.16 3.58 -0.76
CA PRO A 25 25.14 5.02 -1.04
C PRO A 25 26.51 5.65 -1.38
N THR A 26 27.60 4.88 -1.36
CA THR A 26 28.98 5.32 -1.50
C THR A 26 29.61 5.04 -2.88
N SER A 27 28.88 4.43 -3.81
CA SER A 27 29.40 4.22 -5.17
C SER A 27 29.06 5.41 -6.08
N PRO A 28 30.05 6.02 -6.76
CA PRO A 28 29.84 7.19 -7.63
C PRO A 28 29.14 6.87 -8.95
N ASP A 29 28.90 5.59 -9.27
CA ASP A 29 28.19 5.14 -10.46
C ASP A 29 26.92 4.36 -10.08
N PRO A 30 25.72 4.80 -10.50
CA PRO A 30 24.46 4.12 -10.20
C PRO A 30 24.16 2.97 -11.18
N THR A 31 25.10 2.60 -12.04
CA THR A 31 24.93 1.54 -13.03
C THR A 31 24.94 0.17 -12.33
N PRO A 32 23.89 -0.65 -12.48
CA PRO A 32 23.92 -2.03 -12.01
C PRO A 32 25.07 -2.76 -12.71
N THR A 33 26.00 -3.31 -11.92
CA THR A 33 27.20 -3.96 -12.44
C THR A 33 26.90 -5.25 -13.20
N GLU A 34 25.80 -5.94 -12.89
CA GLU A 34 25.36 -7.14 -13.61
C GLU A 34 23.82 -7.28 -13.58
N PRO A 35 23.16 -7.68 -14.69
CA PRO A 35 21.74 -8.02 -14.68
C PRO A 35 21.51 -9.32 -13.88
N GLY A 36 21.08 -9.19 -12.61
CA GLY A 36 20.66 -10.34 -11.79
C GLY A 36 21.14 -10.36 -10.34
N GLU A 37 21.93 -9.40 -9.86
CA GLU A 37 22.35 -9.38 -8.45
C GLU A 37 21.24 -8.87 -7.50
N LEU A 38 20.93 -9.70 -6.51
CA LEU A 38 19.64 -9.82 -5.85
C LEU A 38 19.30 -8.78 -4.77
N PHE A 39 18.00 -8.54 -4.66
CA PHE A 39 17.23 -7.54 -3.92
C PHE A 39 16.81 -8.09 -2.54
N LEU A 40 16.82 -7.30 -1.47
CA LEU A 40 16.38 -7.79 -0.14
C LEU A 40 14.86 -7.79 0.02
N ASP A 41 14.16 -6.89 -0.67
CA ASP A 41 12.70 -6.72 -0.59
C ASP A 41 11.99 -7.13 -1.90
N GLY A 42 12.30 -8.34 -2.38
CA GLY A 42 11.64 -9.00 -3.51
C GLY A 42 12.58 -9.29 -4.68
N ASN A 43 12.88 -10.57 -4.90
CA ASN A 43 13.70 -11.03 -6.02
C ASN A 43 12.91 -10.96 -7.33
N PRO A 44 13.33 -10.15 -8.33
CA PRO A 44 12.58 -9.97 -9.56
C PRO A 44 12.46 -11.26 -10.41
N ALA A 45 13.29 -12.27 -10.17
CA ALA A 45 13.22 -13.54 -10.90
C ALA A 45 12.19 -14.53 -10.32
N ILE A 46 11.87 -14.46 -9.03
CA ILE A 46 11.06 -15.49 -8.35
C ILE A 46 9.94 -14.96 -7.45
N ASP A 47 10.02 -13.71 -6.98
CA ASP A 47 9.03 -13.10 -6.07
C ASP A 47 8.02 -12.23 -6.82
N ARG A 48 7.72 -12.59 -8.08
CA ARG A 48 6.77 -11.88 -8.95
C ARG A 48 5.44 -12.65 -9.02
N PRO A 49 4.29 -11.95 -8.94
CA PRO A 49 4.18 -10.49 -8.84
C PRO A 49 4.35 -9.99 -7.39
N LEU A 50 5.07 -8.89 -7.22
CA LEU A 50 5.35 -8.22 -5.95
C LEU A 50 4.41 -7.02 -5.75
N PHE A 51 3.73 -6.98 -4.62
CA PHE A 51 2.81 -5.91 -4.25
C PHE A 51 3.37 -5.14 -3.06
N VAL A 52 3.61 -3.85 -3.22
CA VAL A 52 4.08 -3.00 -2.11
C VAL A 52 2.91 -2.28 -1.47
N GLN A 53 2.64 -2.61 -0.21
CA GLN A 53 1.48 -2.08 0.53
C GLN A 53 1.84 -0.86 1.39
N PHE A 54 1.07 0.22 1.27
CA PHE A 54 1.15 1.41 2.12
C PHE A 54 -0.03 1.53 3.09
N CYS A 55 0.20 2.20 4.21
CA CYS A 55 -0.84 2.91 4.95
C CYS A 55 -0.65 4.42 4.78
N ALA A 56 -1.76 5.13 4.57
CA ALA A 56 -1.77 6.57 4.35
C ALA A 56 -3.15 7.16 4.64
N ASN A 57 -3.20 8.47 4.79
CA ASN A 57 -4.42 9.28 4.91
C ASN A 57 -4.29 10.66 4.23
N ASP A 58 -3.22 10.85 3.45
CA ASP A 58 -2.97 12.05 2.65
C ASP A 58 -2.57 11.58 1.23
N PRO A 59 -3.34 11.94 0.18
CA PRO A 59 -3.06 11.53 -1.20
C PRO A 59 -1.69 11.98 -1.72
N ARG A 60 -1.20 13.15 -1.27
CA ARG A 60 0.10 13.68 -1.70
C ARG A 60 1.24 12.80 -1.20
N TRP A 61 1.24 12.49 0.10
CA TRP A 61 2.26 11.63 0.69
C TRP A 61 2.19 10.21 0.15
N LEU A 62 0.97 9.69 -0.07
CA LEU A 62 0.77 8.38 -0.65
C LEU A 62 1.38 8.27 -2.04
N LEU A 63 1.10 9.22 -2.93
CA LEU A 63 1.64 9.21 -4.29
C LEU A 63 3.16 9.37 -4.32
N GLU A 64 3.71 10.29 -3.51
CA GLU A 64 5.15 10.48 -3.45
C GLU A 64 5.88 9.21 -3.00
N ALA A 65 5.37 8.53 -1.97
CA ALA A 65 5.93 7.27 -1.51
C ALA A 65 5.80 6.16 -2.56
N ALA A 66 4.62 6.06 -3.19
CA ALA A 66 4.34 5.02 -4.19
C ALA A 66 5.23 5.12 -5.43
N ARG A 67 5.52 6.34 -5.91
CA ARG A 67 6.45 6.56 -7.03
C ARG A 67 7.86 6.04 -6.77
N LYS A 68 8.29 6.01 -5.50
CA LYS A 68 9.62 5.50 -5.12
C LYS A 68 9.70 3.97 -5.14
N VAL A 69 8.57 3.26 -5.09
CA VAL A 69 8.54 1.77 -5.10
C VAL A 69 8.06 1.20 -6.43
N ALA A 70 7.28 1.97 -7.21
CA ALA A 70 6.69 1.52 -8.47
C ALA A 70 7.68 0.89 -9.48
N PRO A 71 8.93 1.38 -9.64
CA PRO A 71 9.90 0.73 -10.53
C PRO A 71 10.32 -0.68 -10.10
N TYR A 72 10.02 -1.06 -8.85
CA TYR A 72 10.50 -2.29 -8.23
C TYR A 72 9.37 -3.29 -7.92
N CYS A 73 8.11 -2.92 -8.12
CA CYS A 73 6.94 -3.76 -7.82
C CYS A 73 5.97 -3.85 -9.00
N ASP A 74 5.10 -4.86 -9.00
CA ASP A 74 4.10 -5.09 -10.04
C ASP A 74 2.77 -4.39 -9.74
N ALA A 75 2.55 -4.01 -8.46
CA ALA A 75 1.41 -3.23 -8.03
C ALA A 75 1.70 -2.47 -6.72
N VAL A 76 0.97 -1.37 -6.51
CA VAL A 76 0.92 -0.65 -5.23
C VAL A 76 -0.41 -0.92 -4.55
N ASP A 77 -0.38 -1.40 -3.31
CA ASP A 77 -1.57 -1.74 -2.53
C ASP A 77 -1.85 -0.72 -1.42
N LEU A 78 -3.11 -0.32 -1.24
CA LEU A 78 -3.55 0.51 -0.14
C LEU A 78 -4.16 -0.33 0.98
N ASN A 79 -3.57 -0.27 2.17
CA ASN A 79 -4.13 -0.89 3.36
C ASN A 79 -5.29 -0.07 3.92
N LEU A 80 -6.49 -0.65 3.86
CA LEU A 80 -7.71 -0.12 4.45
C LEU A 80 -8.33 -1.10 5.47
N GLY A 81 -7.51 -1.98 6.04
CA GLY A 81 -7.98 -3.12 6.83
C GLY A 81 -7.31 -3.32 8.19
N CYS A 82 -6.23 -2.59 8.51
CA CYS A 82 -5.54 -2.75 9.78
C CYS A 82 -6.35 -2.14 10.96
N PRO A 83 -6.75 -2.93 11.97
CA PRO A 83 -7.51 -2.44 13.12
C PRO A 83 -6.62 -2.09 14.33
N GLN A 84 -5.28 -2.18 14.20
CA GLN A 84 -4.36 -2.04 15.32
C GLN A 84 -4.34 -0.61 15.88
N GLY A 85 -3.97 -0.47 17.17
CA GLY A 85 -3.93 0.82 17.84
C GLY A 85 -3.03 1.86 17.17
N ILE A 86 -1.96 1.44 16.49
CA ILE A 86 -1.10 2.35 15.72
C ILE A 86 -1.82 2.96 14.51
N ALA A 87 -2.70 2.18 13.86
CA ALA A 87 -3.56 2.64 12.77
C ALA A 87 -4.65 3.58 13.26
N ARG A 88 -5.20 3.32 14.46
CA ARG A 88 -6.12 4.25 15.14
C ARG A 88 -5.46 5.60 15.40
N LYS A 89 -4.27 5.58 16.03
CA LYS A 89 -3.51 6.79 16.38
C LYS A 89 -3.09 7.59 15.14
N GLY A 90 -2.69 6.91 14.07
CA GLY A 90 -2.29 7.54 12.82
C GLY A 90 -3.43 7.82 11.84
N HIS A 91 -4.67 7.45 12.18
CA HIS A 91 -5.86 7.58 11.32
C HIS A 91 -5.65 7.01 9.90
N TYR A 92 -5.33 5.71 9.82
CA TYR A 92 -5.21 4.95 8.57
C TYR A 92 -5.76 3.52 8.73
N GLY A 93 -5.70 2.68 7.69
CA GLY A 93 -6.19 1.31 7.76
C GLY A 93 -7.72 1.26 7.85
N SER A 94 -8.28 0.39 8.70
CA SER A 94 -9.74 0.26 8.84
C SER A 94 -10.38 1.46 9.57
N PHE A 95 -9.61 2.46 9.99
CA PHE A 95 -10.13 3.71 10.56
C PHE A 95 -10.45 4.75 9.49
N LEU A 96 -10.21 4.43 8.21
CA LEU A 96 -10.67 5.25 7.09
C LEU A 96 -12.03 4.80 6.54
N GLN A 97 -12.56 3.65 6.97
CA GLN A 97 -13.76 3.06 6.37
C GLN A 97 -15.01 3.97 6.50
N GLU A 98 -15.01 4.91 7.45
CA GLU A 98 -16.04 5.93 7.61
C GLU A 98 -15.86 7.15 6.68
N ASP A 99 -14.66 7.37 6.10
CA ASP A 99 -14.33 8.46 5.17
C ASP A 99 -14.12 7.91 3.75
N GLN A 100 -15.23 7.55 3.11
CA GLN A 100 -15.25 6.98 1.76
C GLN A 100 -14.72 7.94 0.70
N ASP A 101 -14.91 9.26 0.88
CA ASP A 101 -14.41 10.29 -0.03
C ASP A 101 -12.88 10.36 0.01
N LEU A 102 -12.27 10.29 1.19
CA LEU A 102 -10.82 10.22 1.31
C LEU A 102 -10.28 8.94 0.67
N ILE A 103 -10.91 7.79 0.91
CA ILE A 103 -10.50 6.53 0.27
C ILE A 103 -10.52 6.65 -1.25
N PHE A 104 -11.60 7.21 -1.81
CA PHE A 104 -11.71 7.44 -3.25
C PHE A 104 -10.57 8.32 -3.75
N ARG A 105 -10.30 9.46 -3.09
CA ARG A 105 -9.20 10.36 -3.45
C ARG A 105 -7.83 9.69 -3.37
N LEU A 106 -7.57 8.88 -2.33
CA LEU A 106 -6.30 8.16 -2.16
C LEU A 106 -6.05 7.21 -3.34
N ILE A 107 -7.05 6.38 -3.68
CA ILE A 107 -6.93 5.39 -4.75
C ILE A 107 -6.86 6.09 -6.11
N ARG A 108 -7.71 7.11 -6.36
CA ARG A 108 -7.70 7.88 -7.61
C ARG A 108 -6.35 8.53 -7.85
N THR A 109 -5.78 9.15 -6.82
CA THR A 109 -4.47 9.82 -6.92
C THR A 109 -3.36 8.84 -7.27
N LEU A 110 -3.38 7.62 -6.72
CA LEU A 110 -2.45 6.58 -7.13
C LEU A 110 -2.69 6.13 -8.57
N ARG A 111 -3.96 5.89 -8.94
CA ARG A 111 -4.34 5.41 -10.27
C ARG A 111 -3.90 6.37 -11.36
N ASP A 112 -4.04 7.68 -11.13
CA ASP A 112 -3.71 8.71 -12.11
C ASP A 112 -2.20 9.03 -12.11
N GLY A 113 -1.47 8.63 -11.08
CA GLY A 113 -0.09 9.03 -10.85
C GLY A 113 0.98 7.94 -10.97
N LEU A 114 0.57 6.69 -11.24
CA LEU A 114 1.43 5.51 -11.37
C LEU A 114 1.16 4.75 -12.66
N ASP A 115 2.21 4.17 -13.23
CA ASP A 115 2.10 3.28 -14.40
C ASP A 115 1.79 1.83 -14.01
N VAL A 116 2.01 1.46 -12.74
CA VAL A 116 1.68 0.13 -12.20
C VAL A 116 0.24 0.12 -11.64
N PRO A 117 -0.47 -1.02 -11.71
CA PRO A 117 -1.79 -1.18 -11.11
C PRO A 117 -1.85 -0.81 -9.62
N VAL A 118 -2.97 -0.22 -9.23
CA VAL A 118 -3.31 0.07 -7.83
C VAL A 118 -4.26 -1.00 -7.32
N THR A 119 -4.02 -1.52 -6.13
CA THR A 119 -4.91 -2.47 -5.45
C THR A 119 -5.26 -1.98 -4.05
N ALA A 120 -6.29 -2.56 -3.45
CA ALA A 120 -6.66 -2.20 -2.08
C ALA A 120 -7.11 -3.41 -1.28
N LYS A 121 -6.90 -3.34 0.03
CA LYS A 121 -7.36 -4.36 0.98
C LYS A 121 -8.28 -3.77 2.05
N ILE A 122 -9.52 -4.25 2.09
CA ILE A 122 -10.55 -3.79 3.05
C ILE A 122 -10.93 -4.86 4.07
N ARG A 123 -11.79 -4.46 5.03
CA ARG A 123 -12.60 -5.33 5.89
C ARG A 123 -14.08 -5.17 5.52
N ILE A 124 -14.91 -6.16 5.83
CA ILE A 124 -16.37 -6.01 5.71
C ILE A 124 -16.91 -5.02 6.75
N LEU A 125 -18.06 -4.42 6.43
CA LEU A 125 -18.81 -3.53 7.32
C LEU A 125 -19.97 -4.29 7.98
N ASP A 126 -20.78 -3.59 8.79
CA ASP A 126 -21.89 -4.18 9.54
C ASP A 126 -22.98 -4.80 8.66
N THR A 127 -23.19 -4.25 7.46
CA THR A 127 -24.17 -4.76 6.51
C THR A 127 -23.51 -5.14 5.19
N ARG A 128 -24.16 -6.07 4.49
CA ARG A 128 -23.76 -6.48 3.14
C ARG A 128 -23.82 -5.30 2.19
N GLU A 129 -24.87 -4.50 2.29
CA GLU A 129 -25.12 -3.34 1.42
C GLU A 129 -24.03 -2.29 1.58
N ALA A 130 -23.64 -1.98 2.83
CA ALA A 130 -22.54 -1.06 3.12
C ALA A 130 -21.20 -1.63 2.59
N THR A 131 -20.97 -2.92 2.76
CA THR A 131 -19.76 -3.59 2.25
C THR A 131 -19.69 -3.54 0.71
N LEU A 132 -20.82 -3.77 0.03
CA LEU A 132 -20.89 -3.69 -1.43
C LEU A 132 -20.72 -2.25 -1.94
N ALA A 133 -21.29 -1.26 -1.24
CA ALA A 133 -21.09 0.15 -1.57
C ALA A 133 -19.63 0.57 -1.41
N TYR A 134 -18.98 0.14 -0.32
CA TYR A 134 -17.55 0.37 -0.09
C TYR A 134 -16.70 -0.30 -1.18
N ALA A 135 -16.95 -1.57 -1.49
CA ALA A 135 -16.26 -2.29 -2.55
C ALA A 135 -16.39 -1.58 -3.91
N ARG A 136 -17.60 -1.10 -4.23
CA ARG A 136 -17.86 -0.33 -5.46
C ARG A 136 -17.10 0.99 -5.47
N ASN A 137 -17.12 1.76 -4.39
CA ASN A 137 -16.36 3.01 -4.27
C ASN A 137 -14.85 2.80 -4.55
N VAL A 138 -14.27 1.73 -3.99
CA VAL A 138 -12.85 1.36 -4.17
C VAL A 138 -12.53 1.00 -5.62
N LEU A 139 -13.39 0.21 -6.26
CA LEU A 139 -13.21 -0.19 -7.67
C LEU A 139 -13.43 0.99 -8.62
N ASP A 140 -14.48 1.78 -8.39
CA ASP A 140 -14.79 2.98 -9.17
C ASP A 140 -13.64 3.98 -9.08
N ALA A 141 -12.99 4.12 -7.92
CA ALA A 141 -11.80 4.95 -7.71
C ALA A 141 -10.58 4.52 -8.54
N GLY A 142 -10.56 3.29 -9.08
CA GLY A 142 -9.53 2.80 -9.98
C GLY A 142 -8.67 1.65 -9.45
N ALA A 143 -9.04 1.05 -8.31
CA ALA A 143 -8.38 -0.18 -7.84
C ALA A 143 -8.65 -1.34 -8.82
N SER A 144 -7.59 -2.00 -9.27
CA SER A 144 -7.66 -3.12 -10.22
C SER A 144 -7.96 -4.46 -9.54
N ILE A 145 -7.61 -4.58 -8.25
CA ILE A 145 -7.92 -5.73 -7.40
C ILE A 145 -8.37 -5.22 -6.04
N LEU A 146 -9.44 -5.84 -5.51
CA LEU A 146 -9.93 -5.63 -4.16
C LEU A 146 -9.79 -6.91 -3.34
N THR A 147 -8.97 -6.87 -2.30
CA THR A 147 -8.86 -7.95 -1.31
C THR A 147 -9.79 -7.67 -0.14
N VAL A 148 -10.65 -8.63 0.22
CA VAL A 148 -11.62 -8.47 1.32
C VAL A 148 -11.29 -9.41 2.47
N HIS A 149 -11.10 -8.85 3.66
CA HIS A 149 -11.11 -9.64 4.89
C HIS A 149 -12.55 -9.74 5.39
N GLY A 150 -13.10 -10.96 5.45
CA GLY A 150 -14.44 -11.29 5.97
C GLY A 150 -14.73 -10.93 7.43
N ARG A 151 -13.87 -10.17 8.12
CA ARG A 151 -14.10 -9.73 9.51
C ARG A 151 -14.23 -8.22 9.56
N ARG A 152 -15.18 -7.73 10.36
CA ARG A 152 -15.28 -6.33 10.78
C ARG A 152 -14.06 -5.90 11.58
N ARG A 153 -13.87 -4.58 11.71
CA ARG A 153 -12.73 -3.99 12.42
C ARG A 153 -12.65 -4.46 13.88
N GLU A 154 -13.80 -4.58 14.54
CA GLU A 154 -13.95 -4.89 15.97
C GLU A 154 -13.76 -6.39 16.27
N GLN A 155 -13.87 -7.25 15.26
CA GLN A 155 -13.74 -8.71 15.43
C GLN A 155 -12.27 -9.10 15.67
N ARG A 156 -12.07 -9.90 16.72
CA ARG A 156 -10.75 -10.44 17.08
C ARG A 156 -10.29 -11.49 16.08
N ALA A 157 -8.99 -11.77 16.05
CA ALA A 157 -8.44 -12.81 15.18
C ALA A 157 -9.03 -14.21 15.42
N THR A 158 -9.45 -14.48 16.66
CA THR A 158 -10.12 -15.73 17.07
C THR A 158 -11.59 -15.80 16.70
N SER A 159 -12.21 -14.70 16.27
CA SER A 159 -13.58 -14.72 15.79
C SER A 159 -13.64 -15.44 14.43
N PRO A 160 -14.71 -16.19 14.12
CA PRO A 160 -14.94 -16.69 12.76
C PRO A 160 -14.88 -15.55 11.74
N ALA A 161 -14.37 -15.87 10.54
CA ALA A 161 -14.42 -14.98 9.38
C ALA A 161 -15.75 -15.15 8.65
#